data_AF-A0A8K1CH47-F1
#
_entry.id   AF-A0A8K1CH47-F1
#
_cell.length_a   1.000
_cell.length_b   1.000
_cell.length_c   1.000
_cell.angle_alpha   90.00
_cell.angle_beta   90.00
_cell.angle_gamma   90.00
#
_symmetry.space_group_name_H-M   'P 1'
#
loop_
_entity.id
_entity.type
_entity.pdbx_description
1 polymer ?
#
loop_
_entity_poly.entity_id
_entity_poly.type
_entity_poly.pdbx_seq_one_letter_code
_entity_poly.pdbx_strand_id
1 'polypeptide(L)'
;MKHYADNRSWPRVMSVCFLSALPCLVMNVLLECIPLRPISEGLATSQTFWIRSSIGLHFIAFTSLELYRLFVPSIPSTLRQIVVMTIIVGTGTTITEYLCALWLGYPVPFCAVLTAPMFMTLMVACVVFSWGKFLKENKEVFLELQHFHTVISIIFSLAFIYPAFNYAFVCFNSTQQSWFAFLLPIIKLAVKNCVSPFVFHAFFVAICMQSAISYRTTAVLMLTDFVHAGISLYGISVLTKRIQDTRAKVFYSHRKNTKSELRLSWSELPDHIFFLVKSDPKLQEVHNIRVSSRQTTQTRKSTSPSVVTPLTVVPVEPSGAQPSGPVLQLSFTQPTTASIPDLVPKAEQQLLLQALDENERAAYVGSVLKLLHMIECLVLIEFTELIIPFVYSVYLYATFHLPNHAYHTQLRDLTEDEIRRVIGNNLVYATLELLSLVILQIHLYRKFHISAAHQLAYVLERQWISVQLKLCSWFIFIIQFSVDHFGADYSFRFNWLKNPSPPA
;
A
#
# COMPACT_ATOMS: atom_id res chain seq x y z
N MET A 1 -13.66 0.65 -11.89
CA MET A 1 -13.23 -0.77 -11.78
C MET A 1 -13.77 -1.61 -12.92
N LYS A 2 -15.07 -1.90 -13.04
CA LYS A 2 -15.62 -2.74 -14.13
C LYS A 2 -15.23 -2.29 -15.55
N HIS A 3 -15.51 -1.03 -15.92
CA HIS A 3 -15.01 -0.40 -17.16
C HIS A 3 -13.48 -0.49 -17.38
N TYR A 4 -12.67 -0.68 -16.34
CA TYR A 4 -11.23 -0.93 -16.49
C TYR A 4 -10.96 -2.40 -16.82
N ALA A 5 -11.65 -3.34 -16.16
CA ALA A 5 -11.58 -4.77 -16.47
C ALA A 5 -12.06 -5.08 -17.89
N ASP A 6 -13.13 -4.43 -18.35
CA ASP A 6 -13.73 -4.70 -19.66
C ASP A 6 -12.90 -4.12 -20.83
N ASN A 7 -12.15 -3.03 -20.61
CA ASN A 7 -11.50 -2.25 -21.66
C ASN A 7 -9.95 -2.27 -21.64
N ARG A 8 -9.31 -3.01 -20.73
CA ARG A 8 -7.84 -3.12 -20.65
C ARG A 8 -7.38 -4.52 -20.96
N SER A 9 -6.32 -4.62 -21.77
CA SER A 9 -5.74 -5.89 -22.18
C SER A 9 -4.83 -6.47 -21.10
N TRP A 10 -4.77 -7.80 -21.01
CA TRP A 10 -3.90 -8.53 -20.07
C TRP A 10 -2.42 -8.10 -20.10
N PRO A 11 -1.77 -7.84 -21.25
CA PRO A 11 -0.39 -7.34 -21.28
C PRO A 11 -0.24 -6.01 -20.51
N ARG A 12 -1.19 -5.08 -20.64
CA ARG A 12 -1.15 -3.81 -19.88
C ARG A 12 -1.29 -4.07 -18.38
N VAL A 13 -2.19 -4.96 -17.97
CA VAL A 13 -2.41 -5.32 -16.56
C VAL A 13 -1.12 -5.88 -15.95
N MET A 14 -0.44 -6.78 -16.66
CA MET A 14 0.86 -7.32 -16.22
C MET A 14 1.94 -6.24 -16.18
N SER A 15 2.08 -5.42 -17.24
CA SER A 15 3.06 -4.32 -17.27
C SER A 15 2.85 -3.33 -16.12
N VAL A 16 1.61 -2.98 -15.76
CA VAL A 16 1.33 -2.12 -14.60
C VAL A 16 1.83 -2.75 -13.30
N CYS A 17 1.59 -4.06 -13.10
CA CYS A 17 2.03 -4.76 -11.90
C CYS A 17 3.56 -4.75 -11.78
N PHE A 18 4.29 -5.15 -12.83
CA PHE A 18 5.76 -5.19 -12.80
C PHE A 18 6.40 -3.79 -12.76
N LEU A 19 5.94 -2.85 -13.61
CA LEU A 19 6.52 -1.50 -13.67
C LEU A 19 6.22 -0.67 -12.41
N SER A 20 5.20 -1.02 -11.62
CA SER A 20 4.93 -0.35 -10.34
C SER A 20 6.09 -0.44 -9.33
N ALA A 21 7.00 -1.40 -9.48
CA ALA A 21 8.14 -1.55 -8.60
C ALA A 21 9.40 -0.80 -9.07
N LEU A 22 9.46 -0.43 -10.36
CA LEU A 22 10.65 0.11 -10.99
C LEU A 22 11.13 1.46 -10.41
N PRO A 23 10.26 2.45 -10.09
CA PRO A 23 10.73 3.73 -9.54
C PRO A 23 11.40 3.56 -8.17
N CYS A 24 10.87 2.64 -7.34
CA CYS A 24 11.44 2.27 -6.06
C CYS A 24 12.84 1.66 -6.23
N LEU A 25 13.00 0.70 -7.14
CA LEU A 25 14.31 0.09 -7.42
C LEU A 25 15.33 1.14 -7.90
N VAL A 26 14.98 1.93 -8.93
CA VAL A 26 15.88 2.95 -9.51
C VAL A 26 16.33 3.96 -8.46
N MET A 27 15.41 4.46 -7.64
CA MET A 27 15.72 5.44 -6.59
C MET A 27 16.71 4.88 -5.55
N ASN A 28 16.56 3.61 -5.14
CA ASN A 28 17.47 2.99 -4.17
C ASN A 28 18.85 2.69 -4.79
N VAL A 29 18.90 2.21 -6.04
CA VAL A 29 20.18 2.03 -6.76
C VAL A 29 20.91 3.37 -6.97
N LEU A 30 20.18 4.46 -7.27
CA LEU A 30 20.76 5.80 -7.34
C LEU A 30 21.34 6.28 -5.99
N LEU A 31 20.75 5.88 -4.86
CA LEU A 31 21.29 6.15 -3.53
C LEU A 31 22.58 5.35 -3.27
N GLU A 32 22.70 4.15 -3.84
CA GLU A 32 23.93 3.34 -3.83
C GLU A 32 25.03 3.84 -4.77
N CYS A 33 24.71 4.69 -5.74
CA CYS A 33 25.73 5.38 -6.55
C CYS A 33 26.47 6.47 -5.75
N ILE A 34 26.02 6.85 -4.55
CA ILE A 34 26.73 7.79 -3.68
C ILE A 34 27.85 7.03 -2.95
N PRO A 35 29.14 7.32 -3.20
CA PRO A 35 30.24 6.51 -2.69
C PRO A 35 30.42 6.70 -1.18
N LEU A 36 30.43 5.61 -0.44
CA LEU A 36 30.75 5.58 0.99
C LEU A 36 32.27 5.40 1.22
N ARG A 37 32.76 5.94 2.33
CA ARG A 37 34.16 5.80 2.79
C ARG A 37 34.27 4.91 4.04
N PRO A 38 35.42 4.32 4.34
CA PRO A 38 35.60 3.50 5.55
C PRO A 38 35.25 4.27 6.83
N ILE A 39 34.43 3.67 7.70
CA ILE A 39 34.08 4.24 9.01
C ILE A 39 35.31 4.52 9.90
N SER A 40 36.43 3.84 9.65
CA SER A 40 37.71 4.04 10.33
C SER A 40 38.38 5.39 10.02
N GLU A 41 38.01 6.07 8.93
CA GLU A 41 38.50 7.42 8.61
C GLU A 41 37.83 8.50 9.49
N GLY A 42 36.86 8.14 10.33
CA GLY A 42 36.22 9.02 11.29
C GLY A 42 35.13 9.94 10.72
N LEU A 43 34.69 10.87 11.57
CA LEU A 43 33.52 11.73 11.29
C LEU A 43 33.79 12.78 10.19
N ALA A 44 34.97 13.40 10.21
CA ALA A 44 35.30 14.54 9.36
C ALA A 44 35.39 14.21 7.85
N THR A 45 35.79 12.97 7.54
CA THR A 45 35.95 12.43 6.17
C THR A 45 34.65 11.87 5.60
N SER A 46 33.66 11.58 6.45
CA SER A 46 32.42 10.87 6.11
C SER A 46 31.33 11.75 5.48
N GLN A 47 31.70 12.82 4.77
CA GLN A 47 30.77 13.80 4.18
C GLN A 47 29.74 13.18 3.22
N THR A 48 30.13 12.19 2.42
CA THR A 48 29.23 11.52 1.47
C THR A 48 28.15 10.69 2.16
N PHE A 49 28.45 10.10 3.32
CA PHE A 49 27.46 9.45 4.17
C PHE A 49 26.42 10.46 4.69
N TRP A 50 26.86 11.64 5.17
CA TRP A 50 25.93 12.67 5.64
C TRP A 50 25.02 13.22 4.54
N ILE A 51 25.55 13.37 3.32
CA ILE A 51 24.74 13.72 2.13
C ILE A 51 23.72 12.61 1.84
N ARG A 52 24.14 11.33 1.84
CA ARG A 52 23.25 10.17 1.63
C ARG A 52 22.15 10.08 2.70
N SER A 53 22.49 10.21 3.98
CA SER A 53 21.51 10.18 5.08
C SER A 53 20.52 11.33 4.93
N SER A 54 21.01 12.55 4.69
CA SER A 54 20.17 13.73 4.47
C SER A 54 19.17 13.54 3.32
N ILE A 55 19.60 13.01 2.17
CA ILE A 55 18.70 12.71 1.04
C ILE A 55 17.62 11.70 1.45
N GLY A 56 18.00 10.62 2.13
CA GLY A 56 17.06 9.61 2.64
C GLY A 56 16.05 10.19 3.63
N LEU A 57 16.50 10.97 4.61
CA LEU A 57 15.66 11.64 5.62
C LEU A 57 14.69 12.64 5.00
N HIS A 58 15.15 13.47 4.05
CA HIS A 58 14.27 14.40 3.33
C HIS A 58 13.22 13.66 2.51
N PHE A 59 13.56 12.52 1.88
CA PHE A 59 12.61 11.70 1.16
C PHE A 59 11.57 11.05 2.10
N ILE A 60 12.01 10.47 3.22
CA ILE A 60 11.12 9.87 4.24
C ILE A 60 10.23 10.95 4.88
N ALA A 61 10.73 12.16 5.11
CA ALA A 61 9.93 13.31 5.56
C ALA A 61 8.86 13.69 4.53
N PHE A 62 9.24 13.89 3.26
CA PHE A 62 8.33 14.25 2.18
C PHE A 62 7.20 13.24 2.01
N THR A 63 7.56 11.96 1.95
CA THR A 63 6.59 10.87 1.78
C THR A 63 5.63 10.75 2.96
N SER A 64 6.12 10.86 4.20
CA SER A 64 5.26 10.86 5.40
C SER A 64 4.28 12.04 5.37
N LEU A 65 4.74 13.22 4.97
CA LEU A 65 3.93 14.44 4.89
C LEU A 65 2.88 14.40 3.77
N GLU A 66 3.26 13.92 2.57
CA GLU A 66 2.33 13.73 1.46
C GLU A 66 1.33 12.60 1.74
N LEU A 67 1.72 11.57 2.51
CA LEU A 67 0.80 10.54 2.98
C LEU A 67 -0.27 11.10 3.94
N TYR A 68 0.04 12.03 4.86
CA TYR A 68 -1.00 12.72 5.64
C TYR A 68 -2.03 13.40 4.74
N ARG A 69 -1.58 14.11 3.71
CA ARG A 69 -2.44 14.79 2.75
C ARG A 69 -3.30 13.83 1.90
N LEU A 70 -2.78 12.64 1.57
CA LEU A 70 -3.51 11.62 0.81
C LEU A 70 -4.53 10.84 1.67
N PHE A 71 -4.26 10.67 2.97
CA PHE A 71 -5.16 9.97 3.88
C PHE A 71 -6.17 10.88 4.58
N VAL A 72 -5.81 12.14 4.84
CA VAL A 72 -6.66 13.15 5.49
C VAL A 72 -6.88 14.34 4.53
N PRO A 73 -7.65 14.15 3.44
CA PRO A 73 -7.80 15.16 2.38
C PRO A 73 -8.50 16.45 2.83
N SER A 74 -9.15 16.43 4.00
CA SER A 74 -9.79 17.59 4.62
C SER A 74 -8.80 18.65 5.11
N ILE A 75 -7.51 18.35 5.20
CA ILE A 75 -6.49 19.29 5.64
C ILE A 75 -6.20 20.34 4.54
N PRO A 76 -6.25 21.65 4.85
CA PRO A 76 -5.90 22.74 3.92
C PRO A 76 -4.37 22.80 3.72
N SER A 77 -3.86 21.81 3.01
CA SER A 77 -2.45 21.60 2.72
C SER A 77 -2.08 22.17 1.34
N THR A 78 -1.01 22.95 1.29
CA THR A 78 -0.39 23.40 0.04
C THR A 78 0.94 22.69 -0.16
N LEU A 79 1.31 22.39 -1.42
CA LEU A 79 2.60 21.76 -1.74
C LEU A 79 3.78 22.55 -1.16
N ARG A 80 3.70 23.90 -1.13
CA ARG A 80 4.70 24.77 -0.51
C ARG A 80 4.87 24.51 0.99
N GLN A 81 3.78 24.31 1.74
CA GLN A 81 3.87 23.96 3.16
C GLN A 81 4.55 22.59 3.33
N ILE A 82 4.15 21.58 2.54
CA ILE A 82 4.74 20.23 2.59
C ILE A 82 6.24 20.28 2.32
N VAL A 83 6.70 21.02 1.30
CA VAL A 83 8.13 21.19 1.00
C VAL A 83 8.89 21.91 2.14
N VAL A 84 8.33 22.98 2.71
CA VAL A 84 8.96 23.68 3.84
C VAL A 84 9.06 22.78 5.08
N MET A 85 7.99 22.07 5.43
CA MET A 85 8.00 21.07 6.51
C MET A 85 9.03 19.96 6.25
N THR A 86 9.13 19.47 5.00
CA THR A 86 10.10 18.45 4.60
C THR A 86 11.52 18.90 4.86
N ILE A 87 11.86 20.14 4.48
CA ILE A 87 13.20 20.72 4.71
C ILE A 87 13.48 20.84 6.22
N ILE A 88 12.51 21.33 7.01
CA ILE A 88 12.66 21.48 8.46
C ILE A 88 12.88 20.12 9.14
N VAL A 89 12.03 19.12 8.84
CA VAL A 89 12.12 17.78 9.44
C VAL A 89 13.39 17.04 8.99
N GLY A 90 13.69 17.04 7.69
CA GLY A 90 14.86 16.35 7.15
C GLY A 90 16.17 16.97 7.63
N THR A 91 16.31 18.29 7.56
CA THR A 91 17.50 19.01 8.04
C THR A 91 17.65 18.92 9.55
N GLY A 92 16.56 19.13 10.32
CA GLY A 92 16.60 19.02 11.79
C GLY A 92 16.96 17.61 12.28
N THR A 93 16.48 16.57 11.60
CA THR A 93 16.86 15.19 11.91
C THR A 93 18.31 14.91 11.53
N THR A 94 18.77 15.37 10.36
CA THR A 94 20.19 15.22 9.93
C THR A 94 21.15 15.91 10.90
N ILE A 95 20.82 17.13 11.35
CA ILE A 95 21.59 17.85 12.38
C ILE A 95 21.61 17.05 13.68
N THR A 96 20.48 16.45 14.07
CA THR A 96 20.40 15.61 15.28
C THR A 96 21.26 14.35 15.17
N GLU A 97 21.28 13.67 14.01
CA GLU A 97 22.18 12.53 13.75
C GLU A 97 23.65 12.94 13.87
N TYR A 98 24.02 14.09 13.30
CA TYR A 98 25.39 14.61 13.37
C TYR A 98 25.79 15.02 14.80
N LEU A 99 24.90 15.66 15.56
CA LEU A 99 25.12 15.98 16.96
C LEU A 99 25.22 14.71 17.83
N CYS A 100 24.45 13.67 17.54
CA CYS A 100 24.60 12.36 18.18
C CYS A 100 25.97 11.74 17.86
N ALA A 101 26.47 11.88 16.62
CA ALA A 101 27.80 11.38 16.24
C ALA A 101 28.94 12.13 16.95
N LEU A 102 28.77 13.43 17.20
CA LEU A 102 29.71 14.23 18.00
C LEU A 102 29.67 13.87 19.49
N TRP A 103 28.49 13.54 20.03
CA TRP A 103 28.32 13.31 21.48
C TRP A 103 28.55 11.87 21.91
N LEU A 104 28.07 10.89 21.13
CA LEU A 104 28.21 9.46 21.41
C LEU A 104 29.44 8.83 20.74
N GLY A 105 29.98 9.46 19.70
CA GLY A 105 30.98 8.86 18.81
C GLY A 105 30.37 8.34 17.50
N TYR A 106 31.25 8.09 16.53
CA TYR A 106 30.89 7.74 15.15
C TYR A 106 31.40 6.34 14.77
N PRO A 107 30.61 5.50 14.08
CA PRO A 107 29.18 5.68 13.76
C PRO A 107 28.28 5.60 15.01
N VAL A 108 27.11 6.24 14.94
CA VAL A 108 26.14 6.23 16.06
C VAL A 108 25.44 4.87 16.12
N PRO A 109 25.45 4.15 17.27
CA PRO A 109 24.73 2.89 17.44
C PRO A 109 23.26 2.98 17.02
N PHE A 110 22.86 2.19 16.03
CA PHE A 110 21.51 2.21 15.45
C PHE A 110 20.99 3.63 15.18
N CYS A 111 21.78 4.46 14.51
CA CYS A 111 21.55 5.90 14.29
C CYS A 111 20.09 6.24 13.94
N ALA A 112 19.53 5.56 12.93
CA ALA A 112 18.15 5.77 12.47
C ALA A 112 17.07 5.40 13.51
N VAL A 113 17.36 4.49 14.45
CA VAL A 113 16.47 4.16 15.58
C VAL A 113 16.54 5.26 16.63
N LEU A 114 17.76 5.73 16.94
CA LEU A 114 17.99 6.76 17.95
C LEU A 114 17.39 8.13 17.55
N THR A 115 17.38 8.46 16.25
CA THR A 115 16.85 9.73 15.75
C THR A 115 15.39 9.69 15.33
N ALA A 116 14.76 8.52 15.23
CA ALA A 116 13.33 8.38 14.93
C ALA A 116 12.40 9.17 15.88
N PRO A 117 12.63 9.22 17.22
CA PRO A 117 11.82 10.05 18.11
C PRO A 117 11.91 11.55 17.80
N MET A 118 13.08 12.04 17.40
CA MET A 118 13.26 13.43 16.97
C MET A 118 12.52 13.70 15.67
N PHE A 119 12.68 12.83 14.67
CA PHE A 119 11.98 12.91 13.39
C PHE A 119 10.46 13.00 13.59
N MET A 120 9.89 12.13 14.43
CA MET A 120 8.46 12.14 14.75
C MET A 120 8.05 13.40 15.52
N THR A 121 8.87 13.88 16.45
CA THR A 121 8.60 15.12 17.21
C THR A 121 8.59 16.35 16.31
N LEU A 122 9.58 16.49 15.42
CA LEU A 122 9.65 17.57 14.43
C LEU A 122 8.46 17.52 13.45
N MET A 123 8.09 16.32 12.99
CA MET A 123 6.93 16.11 12.13
C MET A 123 5.63 16.59 12.80
N VAL A 124 5.37 16.19 14.05
CA VAL A 124 4.20 16.66 14.82
C VAL A 124 4.26 18.17 15.05
N ALA A 125 5.42 18.72 15.42
CA ALA A 125 5.59 20.16 15.64
C ALA A 125 5.28 20.97 14.37
N CYS A 126 5.78 20.55 13.21
CA CYS A 126 5.49 21.16 11.91
C CYS A 126 3.99 21.13 11.56
N VAL A 127 3.34 19.99 11.78
CA VAL A 127 1.89 19.78 11.57
C VAL A 127 1.05 20.66 12.49
N VAL A 128 1.35 20.67 13.80
CA VAL A 128 0.65 21.48 14.80
C VAL A 128 0.87 22.97 14.59
N PHE A 129 2.08 23.40 14.21
CA PHE A 129 2.36 24.80 13.91
C PHE A 129 1.58 25.29 12.68
N SER A 130 1.52 24.48 11.62
CA SER A 130 0.94 24.89 10.34
C SER A 130 -0.59 24.75 10.28
N TRP A 131 -1.15 23.73 10.95
CA TRP A 131 -2.58 23.39 10.87
C TRP A 131 -3.28 23.38 12.23
N GLY A 132 -2.59 23.63 13.35
CA GLY A 132 -3.15 23.49 14.70
C GLY A 132 -4.37 24.37 15.01
N LYS A 133 -4.55 25.52 14.35
CA LYS A 133 -5.79 26.32 14.47
C LYS A 133 -6.97 25.58 13.83
N PHE A 134 -6.81 25.20 12.55
CA PHE A 134 -7.79 24.41 11.79
C PHE A 134 -8.14 23.08 12.48
N LEU A 135 -7.15 22.38 13.05
CA LEU A 135 -7.36 21.11 13.77
C LEU A 135 -8.10 21.29 15.11
N LYS A 136 -7.94 22.44 15.79
CA LYS A 136 -8.73 22.76 16.99
C LYS A 136 -10.20 23.04 16.67
N GLU A 137 -10.46 23.65 15.51
CA GLU A 137 -11.81 23.92 14.99
C GLU A 137 -12.47 22.62 14.47
N ASN A 138 -11.71 21.73 13.84
CA ASN A 138 -12.20 20.52 13.17
C ASN A 138 -11.78 19.24 13.90
N LYS A 139 -12.45 18.93 15.03
CA LYS A 139 -12.12 17.78 15.89
C LYS A 139 -12.11 16.43 15.18
N GLU A 140 -13.00 16.21 14.20
CA GLU A 140 -13.03 14.96 13.42
C GLU A 140 -11.74 14.76 12.60
N VAL A 141 -11.28 15.82 11.94
CA VAL A 141 -10.03 15.82 11.15
C VAL A 141 -8.82 15.62 12.07
N PHE A 142 -8.85 16.20 13.27
CA PHE A 142 -7.82 15.95 14.29
C PHE A 142 -7.78 14.47 14.73
N LEU A 143 -8.94 13.83 14.95
CA LEU A 143 -9.00 12.41 15.30
C LEU A 143 -8.51 11.49 14.16
N GLU A 144 -8.89 11.78 12.92
CA GLU A 144 -8.41 11.04 11.74
C GLU A 144 -6.88 11.17 11.58
N LEU A 145 -6.35 12.39 11.73
CA LEU A 145 -4.92 12.69 11.70
C LEU A 145 -4.17 12.03 12.87
N GLN A 146 -4.72 12.05 14.08
CA GLN A 146 -4.13 11.40 15.27
C GLN A 146 -4.08 9.88 15.09
N HIS A 147 -5.15 9.27 14.57
CA HIS A 147 -5.19 7.84 14.30
C HIS A 147 -4.13 7.45 13.25
N PHE A 148 -4.04 8.18 12.14
CA PHE A 148 -3.05 7.94 11.11
C PHE A 148 -1.61 8.22 11.58
N HIS A 149 -1.38 9.25 12.41
CA HIS A 149 -0.09 9.48 13.06
C HIS A 149 0.29 8.34 14.01
N THR A 150 -0.68 7.82 14.79
CA THR A 150 -0.47 6.66 15.68
C THR A 150 -0.04 5.43 14.89
N VAL A 151 -0.65 5.20 13.71
CA VAL A 151 -0.25 4.14 12.78
C VAL A 151 1.19 4.31 12.29
N ILE A 152 1.59 5.52 11.89
CA ILE A 152 2.98 5.82 11.52
C ILE A 152 3.93 5.60 12.72
N SER A 153 3.57 6.04 13.92
CA SER A 153 4.37 5.84 15.13
C SER A 153 4.56 4.37 15.47
N ILE A 154 3.51 3.55 15.36
CA ILE A 154 3.62 2.09 15.54
C ILE A 154 4.59 1.51 14.50
N ILE A 155 4.46 1.91 13.22
CA ILE A 155 5.34 1.48 12.14
C ILE A 155 6.81 1.80 12.42
N PHE A 156 7.13 3.05 12.79
CA PHE A 156 8.51 3.42 13.17
C PHE A 156 8.98 2.71 14.45
N SER A 157 8.07 2.39 15.38
CA SER A 157 8.41 1.60 16.59
C SER A 157 8.86 0.18 16.25
N LEU A 158 8.42 -0.40 15.12
CA LEU A 158 8.89 -1.72 14.68
C LEU A 158 10.39 -1.72 14.32
N ALA A 159 10.96 -0.57 13.98
CA ALA A 159 12.39 -0.41 13.76
C ALA A 159 13.23 -0.67 15.03
N PHE A 160 12.64 -0.55 16.23
CA PHE A 160 13.30 -0.91 17.49
C PHE A 160 13.29 -2.43 17.72
N ILE A 161 12.27 -3.14 17.19
CA ILE A 161 12.15 -4.59 17.29
C ILE A 161 13.22 -5.27 16.41
N TYR A 162 13.52 -4.70 15.24
CA TYR A 162 14.42 -5.32 14.27
C TYR A 162 15.87 -5.55 14.78
N PRO A 163 16.58 -4.59 15.40
CA PRO A 163 17.88 -4.84 16.02
C PRO A 163 17.84 -5.86 17.15
N ALA A 164 16.82 -5.81 18.01
CA ALA A 164 16.63 -6.76 19.10
C ALA A 164 16.38 -8.19 18.60
N PHE A 165 15.59 -8.33 17.53
CA PHE A 165 15.35 -9.61 16.86
C PHE A 165 16.65 -10.17 16.24
N ASN A 166 17.42 -9.35 15.52
CA ASN A 166 18.68 -9.80 14.93
C ASN A 166 19.73 -10.16 15.99
N TYR A 167 19.84 -9.40 17.09
CA TYR A 167 20.72 -9.77 18.21
C TYR A 167 20.36 -11.15 18.78
N ALA A 168 19.07 -11.37 19.10
CA ALA A 168 18.61 -12.67 19.56
C ALA A 168 18.89 -13.78 18.54
N PHE A 169 18.65 -13.53 17.25
CA PHE A 169 18.93 -14.48 16.17
C PHE A 169 20.42 -14.85 16.07
N VAL A 170 21.33 -13.88 16.23
CA VAL A 170 22.79 -14.11 16.24
C VAL A 170 23.24 -14.86 17.50
N CYS A 171 22.56 -14.70 18.64
CA CYS A 171 22.82 -15.45 19.86
C CYS A 171 22.36 -16.93 19.81
N PHE A 172 21.55 -17.32 18.82
CA PHE A 172 20.92 -18.64 18.76
C PHE A 172 21.62 -19.61 17.79
N ASN A 173 21.66 -20.90 18.15
CA ASN A 173 22.10 -21.98 17.25
C ASN A 173 21.08 -22.18 16.10
N SER A 174 21.46 -22.79 14.97
CA SER A 174 20.59 -22.93 13.77
C SER A 174 19.20 -23.57 14.04
N THR A 175 19.11 -24.52 14.97
CA THR A 175 17.83 -25.10 15.40
C THR A 175 17.00 -24.11 16.22
N GLN A 176 17.62 -23.34 17.10
CA GLN A 176 16.96 -22.30 17.89
C GLN A 176 16.53 -21.12 17.01
N GLN A 177 17.34 -20.69 16.04
CA GLN A 177 16.97 -19.72 15.01
C GLN A 177 15.70 -20.15 14.25
N SER A 178 15.60 -21.44 13.91
CA SER A 178 14.40 -22.01 13.25
C SER A 178 13.16 -21.91 14.15
N TRP A 179 13.29 -22.12 15.46
CA TRP A 179 12.18 -21.98 16.41
C TRP A 179 11.85 -20.50 16.70
N PHE A 180 12.85 -19.64 16.78
CA PHE A 180 12.68 -18.21 17.00
C PHE A 180 12.02 -17.50 15.82
N ALA A 181 12.18 -18.03 14.60
CA ALA A 181 11.46 -17.55 13.41
C ALA A 181 9.93 -17.62 13.54
N PHE A 182 9.36 -18.51 14.38
CA PHE A 182 7.92 -18.52 14.67
C PHE A 182 7.43 -17.27 15.43
N LEU A 183 8.33 -16.47 16.02
CA LEU A 183 7.98 -15.17 16.57
C LEU A 183 7.55 -14.18 15.49
N LEU A 184 8.01 -14.34 14.24
CA LEU A 184 7.69 -13.44 13.13
C LEU A 184 6.19 -13.46 12.76
N PRO A 185 5.54 -14.62 12.58
CA PRO A 185 4.08 -14.74 12.53
C PRO A 185 3.33 -14.07 13.70
N ILE A 186 3.88 -14.15 14.92
CA ILE A 186 3.24 -13.57 16.11
C ILE A 186 3.34 -12.04 16.08
N ILE A 187 4.50 -11.48 15.72
CA ILE A 187 4.66 -10.04 15.53
C ILE A 187 3.79 -9.56 14.37
N LYS A 188 3.75 -10.28 13.23
CA LYS A 188 2.84 -10.02 12.09
C LYS A 188 1.39 -9.87 12.56
N LEU A 189 0.91 -10.81 13.37
CA LEU A 189 -0.45 -10.81 13.88
C LEU A 189 -0.72 -9.70 14.91
N ALA A 190 0.18 -9.49 15.85
CA ALA A 190 0.06 -8.44 16.88
C ALA A 190 -0.02 -7.05 16.24
N VAL A 191 0.92 -6.74 15.35
CA VAL A 191 0.98 -5.45 14.64
C VAL A 191 -0.26 -5.23 13.77
N LYS A 192 -0.77 -6.27 13.09
CA LYS A 192 -2.03 -6.22 12.33
C LYS A 192 -3.23 -5.82 13.19
N ASN A 193 -3.32 -6.36 14.40
CA ASN A 193 -4.44 -6.05 15.31
C ASN A 193 -4.36 -4.62 15.88
N CYS A 194 -3.17 -4.02 15.98
CA CYS A 194 -3.00 -2.67 16.51
C CYS A 194 -3.29 -1.53 15.49
N VAL A 195 -3.34 -1.81 14.19
CA VAL A 195 -3.23 -0.80 13.10
C VAL A 195 -4.34 -0.92 12.05
N SER A 196 -5.36 -1.76 12.27
CA SER A 196 -6.47 -1.94 11.32
C SER A 196 -7.08 -0.57 10.94
N PRO A 197 -7.12 -0.17 9.66
CA PRO A 197 -7.27 -1.03 8.48
C PRO A 197 -6.15 -0.92 7.42
N PHE A 198 -4.97 -0.37 7.74
CA PHE A 198 -4.01 0.02 6.71
C PHE A 198 -3.08 -1.11 6.21
N VAL A 199 -2.82 -1.12 4.89
CA VAL A 199 -1.98 -2.09 4.15
C VAL A 199 -0.47 -2.03 4.50
N PHE A 200 -0.06 -1.28 5.53
CA PHE A 200 1.36 -1.12 5.89
C PHE A 200 2.02 -2.40 6.47
N HIS A 201 1.25 -3.45 6.77
CA HIS A 201 1.73 -4.65 7.46
C HIS A 201 2.69 -5.53 6.67
N ALA A 202 2.49 -5.69 5.37
CA ALA A 202 3.28 -6.62 4.56
C ALA A 202 4.78 -6.24 4.53
N PHE A 203 5.08 -4.94 4.58
CA PHE A 203 6.46 -4.44 4.52
C PHE A 203 7.30 -4.85 5.73
N PHE A 204 6.80 -4.73 6.96
CA PHE A 204 7.60 -5.10 8.14
C PHE A 204 7.88 -6.61 8.21
N VAL A 205 6.91 -7.42 7.81
CA VAL A 205 7.05 -8.88 7.78
C VAL A 205 8.15 -9.27 6.81
N ALA A 206 8.10 -8.77 5.57
CA ALA A 206 9.06 -9.08 4.52
C ALA A 206 10.52 -8.81 4.94
N ILE A 207 10.78 -7.79 5.76
CA ILE A 207 12.11 -7.46 6.31
C ILE A 207 12.59 -8.55 7.26
N CYS A 208 11.72 -8.98 8.18
CA CYS A 208 12.05 -10.02 9.15
C CYS A 208 12.39 -11.37 8.48
N MET A 209 11.98 -11.57 7.23
CA MET A 209 12.20 -12.82 6.49
C MET A 209 13.57 -12.86 5.81
N GLN A 210 14.18 -11.69 5.55
CA GLN A 210 15.43 -11.58 4.78
C GLN A 210 16.68 -12.02 5.57
N SER A 211 16.68 -11.90 6.90
CA SER A 211 17.78 -12.39 7.74
C SER A 211 17.70 -13.89 8.06
N ALA A 212 16.61 -14.58 7.68
CA ALA A 212 16.35 -15.97 8.06
C ALA A 212 16.37 -16.93 6.85
N ILE A 213 17.55 -17.06 6.22
CA ILE A 213 17.82 -17.75 4.94
C ILE A 213 17.81 -19.30 5.09
N SER A 214 16.84 -19.85 5.81
CA SER A 214 16.64 -21.30 5.96
C SER A 214 15.37 -21.75 5.27
N TYR A 215 15.43 -22.87 4.55
CA TYR A 215 14.27 -23.54 3.96
C TYR A 215 13.15 -23.80 4.98
N ARG A 216 13.50 -23.98 6.27
CA ARG A 216 12.54 -24.12 7.37
C ARG A 216 11.78 -22.83 7.63
N THR A 217 12.49 -21.71 7.67
CA THR A 217 11.89 -20.39 7.85
C THR A 217 10.97 -20.06 6.68
N THR A 218 11.45 -20.26 5.43
CA THR A 218 10.61 -20.09 4.22
C THR A 218 9.34 -20.92 4.30
N ALA A 219 9.42 -22.20 4.71
CA ALA A 219 8.25 -23.06 4.85
C ALA A 219 7.27 -22.59 5.96
N VAL A 220 7.76 -22.13 7.11
CA VAL A 220 6.94 -21.58 8.21
C VAL A 220 6.22 -20.30 7.78
N LEU A 221 6.89 -19.46 7.00
CA LEU A 221 6.35 -18.18 6.55
C LEU A 221 5.30 -18.39 5.46
N MET A 222 5.59 -19.20 4.43
CA MET A 222 4.56 -19.65 3.47
C MET A 222 3.34 -20.28 4.16
N LEU A 223 3.54 -21.14 5.17
CA LEU A 223 2.43 -21.74 5.92
C LEU A 223 1.60 -20.67 6.66
N THR A 224 2.27 -19.69 7.27
CA THR A 224 1.61 -18.56 7.95
C THR A 224 0.76 -17.76 6.97
N ASP A 225 1.30 -17.53 5.77
CA ASP A 225 0.67 -16.69 4.76
C ASP A 225 -0.51 -17.43 4.11
N PHE A 226 -0.40 -18.74 3.83
CA PHE A 226 -1.54 -19.58 3.47
C PHE A 226 -2.64 -19.62 4.56
N VAL A 227 -2.28 -19.72 5.84
CA VAL A 227 -3.24 -19.67 6.95
C VAL A 227 -3.94 -18.31 7.04
N HIS A 228 -3.19 -17.22 6.89
CA HIS A 228 -3.72 -15.85 6.92
C HIS A 228 -4.62 -15.57 5.69
N ALA A 229 -4.22 -15.99 4.50
CA ALA A 229 -5.04 -15.98 3.28
C ALA A 229 -6.35 -16.76 3.49
N GLY A 230 -6.26 -17.97 4.06
CA GLY A 230 -7.40 -18.82 4.39
C GLY A 230 -8.38 -18.17 5.38
N ILE A 231 -7.88 -17.58 6.48
CA ILE A 231 -8.70 -16.84 7.45
C ILE A 231 -9.37 -15.62 6.78
N SER A 232 -8.65 -14.92 5.90
CA SER A 232 -9.19 -13.75 5.18
C SER A 232 -10.28 -14.15 4.18
N LEU A 233 -10.07 -15.24 3.43
CA LEU A 233 -11.07 -15.84 2.54
C LEU A 233 -12.29 -16.38 3.31
N TYR A 234 -12.09 -16.92 4.51
CA TYR A 234 -13.18 -17.31 5.41
C TYR A 234 -13.99 -16.08 5.85
N GLY A 235 -13.35 -15.02 6.33
CA GLY A 235 -14.03 -13.75 6.68
C GLY A 235 -14.80 -13.14 5.51
N ILE A 236 -14.20 -13.14 4.32
CA ILE A 236 -14.86 -12.79 3.05
C ILE A 236 -16.07 -13.70 2.81
N SER A 237 -15.97 -15.02 3.00
CA SER A 237 -17.08 -15.98 2.83
C SER A 237 -18.24 -15.76 3.80
N VAL A 238 -17.95 -15.42 5.05
CA VAL A 238 -18.97 -15.14 6.08
C VAL A 238 -19.70 -13.84 5.78
N LEU A 239 -18.99 -12.78 5.35
CA LEU A 239 -19.63 -11.53 4.94
C LEU A 239 -20.43 -11.70 3.63
N THR A 240 -19.87 -12.44 2.67
CA THR A 240 -20.54 -12.87 1.43
C THR A 240 -21.89 -13.52 1.73
N LYS A 241 -21.92 -14.51 2.63
CA LYS A 241 -23.15 -15.20 3.04
C LYS A 241 -24.11 -14.25 3.75
N ARG A 242 -23.63 -13.42 4.68
CA ARG A 242 -24.48 -12.42 5.38
C ARG A 242 -25.15 -11.45 4.40
N ILE A 243 -24.45 -10.99 3.37
CA ILE A 243 -25.00 -10.13 2.32
C ILE A 243 -26.08 -10.86 1.52
N GLN A 244 -25.86 -12.14 1.18
CA GLN A 244 -26.87 -12.98 0.53
C GLN A 244 -28.10 -13.19 1.42
N ASP A 245 -27.92 -13.50 2.71
CA ASP A 245 -29.01 -13.73 3.66
C ASP A 245 -29.85 -12.45 3.88
N THR A 246 -29.22 -11.29 4.05
CA THR A 246 -29.91 -10.00 4.13
C THR A 246 -30.67 -9.70 2.84
N ARG A 247 -30.05 -9.92 1.67
CA ARG A 247 -30.72 -9.73 0.38
C ARG A 247 -31.91 -10.67 0.21
N ALA A 248 -31.77 -11.95 0.56
CA ALA A 248 -32.85 -12.92 0.49
C ALA A 248 -34.03 -12.51 1.37
N LYS A 249 -33.80 -12.03 2.59
CA LYS A 249 -34.84 -11.51 3.50
C LYS A 249 -35.57 -10.29 2.93
N VAL A 250 -34.82 -9.32 2.41
CA VAL A 250 -35.36 -8.11 1.75
C VAL A 250 -36.26 -8.50 0.57
N PHE A 251 -35.73 -9.32 -0.35
CA PHE A 251 -36.48 -9.75 -1.53
C PHE A 251 -37.69 -10.62 -1.17
N TYR A 252 -37.58 -11.46 -0.13
CA TYR A 252 -38.70 -12.26 0.38
C TYR A 252 -39.81 -11.40 1.01
N SER A 253 -39.45 -10.40 1.82
CA SER A 253 -40.38 -9.45 2.44
C SER A 253 -41.22 -8.71 1.39
N HIS A 254 -40.57 -8.31 0.29
CA HIS A 254 -41.22 -7.59 -0.81
C HIS A 254 -41.90 -8.51 -1.85
N ARG A 255 -41.59 -9.81 -1.88
CA ARG A 255 -42.06 -10.78 -2.90
C ARG A 255 -42.90 -11.90 -2.28
N LYS A 256 -44.05 -11.55 -1.70
CA LYS A 256 -45.00 -12.52 -1.11
C LYS A 256 -45.70 -13.45 -2.12
N ASN A 257 -45.35 -13.41 -3.42
CA ASN A 257 -46.19 -13.95 -4.51
C ASN A 257 -45.45 -14.56 -5.73
N THR A 258 -44.21 -15.06 -5.63
CA THR A 258 -43.61 -15.87 -6.72
C THR A 258 -42.59 -16.91 -6.22
N LYS A 259 -42.61 -18.11 -6.82
CA LYS A 259 -41.85 -19.30 -6.37
C LYS A 259 -40.59 -19.60 -7.22
N SER A 260 -39.57 -18.75 -7.19
CA SER A 260 -38.27 -19.06 -7.82
C SER A 260 -37.08 -18.78 -6.89
N GLU A 261 -36.12 -19.70 -6.84
CA GLU A 261 -34.90 -19.55 -6.03
C GLU A 261 -33.95 -18.53 -6.68
N LEU A 262 -33.79 -17.36 -6.04
CA LEU A 262 -32.99 -16.27 -6.59
C LEU A 262 -31.47 -16.47 -6.36
N ARG A 263 -30.85 -17.42 -7.07
CA ARG A 263 -29.38 -17.56 -7.14
C ARG A 263 -28.77 -16.49 -8.05
N LEU A 264 -28.51 -15.33 -7.47
CA LEU A 264 -27.85 -14.23 -8.17
C LEU A 264 -26.38 -14.51 -8.48
N SER A 265 -25.97 -14.14 -9.70
CA SER A 265 -24.55 -14.13 -10.07
C SER A 265 -23.84 -12.92 -9.45
N TRP A 266 -22.67 -13.17 -8.85
CA TRP A 266 -21.81 -12.13 -8.32
C TRP A 266 -21.26 -11.18 -9.40
N SER A 267 -21.27 -11.58 -10.67
CA SER A 267 -20.87 -10.74 -11.82
C SER A 267 -21.74 -9.49 -12.01
N GLU A 268 -22.97 -9.50 -11.51
CA GLU A 268 -23.96 -8.43 -11.69
C GLU A 268 -23.96 -7.44 -10.50
N LEU A 269 -23.43 -7.88 -9.35
CA LEU A 269 -23.43 -7.09 -8.12
C LEU A 269 -22.79 -5.69 -8.28
N PRO A 270 -21.66 -5.51 -9.01
CA PRO A 270 -21.09 -4.17 -9.22
C PRO A 270 -22.03 -3.21 -9.96
N ASP A 271 -22.84 -3.71 -10.90
CA ASP A 271 -23.78 -2.89 -11.68
C ASP A 271 -24.95 -2.45 -10.80
N HIS A 272 -25.46 -3.35 -9.95
CA HIS A 272 -26.52 -3.02 -9.00
C HIS A 272 -26.06 -1.99 -7.95
N ILE A 273 -24.84 -2.10 -7.41
CA ILE A 273 -24.30 -1.08 -6.49
C ILE A 273 -24.15 0.26 -7.21
N PHE A 274 -23.57 0.26 -8.42
CA PHE A 274 -23.37 1.48 -9.20
C PHE A 274 -24.70 2.18 -9.50
N PHE A 275 -25.75 1.41 -9.84
CA PHE A 275 -27.10 1.93 -10.01
C PHE A 275 -27.64 2.53 -8.70
N LEU A 276 -27.59 1.80 -7.59
CA LEU A 276 -28.09 2.30 -6.29
C LEU A 276 -27.39 3.56 -5.80
N VAL A 277 -26.06 3.65 -5.95
CA VAL A 277 -25.27 4.84 -5.59
C VAL A 277 -25.58 6.02 -6.54
N LYS A 278 -25.97 5.76 -7.79
CA LYS A 278 -26.38 6.79 -8.75
C LYS A 278 -27.84 7.23 -8.55
N SER A 279 -28.72 6.38 -8.02
CA SER A 279 -30.13 6.68 -7.78
C SER A 279 -30.42 7.40 -6.46
N ASP A 280 -29.48 7.36 -5.51
CA ASP A 280 -29.66 7.92 -4.16
C ASP A 280 -28.85 9.21 -4.00
N PRO A 281 -29.49 10.39 -3.86
CA PRO A 281 -28.77 11.67 -3.83
C PRO A 281 -27.85 11.84 -2.61
N LYS A 282 -28.13 11.21 -1.45
CA LYS A 282 -27.23 11.27 -0.28
C LYS A 282 -26.01 10.37 -0.48
N LEU A 283 -26.19 9.16 -1.03
CA LEU A 283 -25.05 8.31 -1.40
C LEU A 283 -24.22 8.94 -2.52
N GLN A 284 -24.88 9.66 -3.44
CA GLN A 284 -24.22 10.42 -4.49
C GLN A 284 -23.46 11.63 -3.93
N GLU A 285 -23.98 12.32 -2.91
CA GLU A 285 -23.26 13.39 -2.19
C GLU A 285 -22.01 12.84 -1.48
N VAL A 286 -22.12 11.75 -0.71
CA VAL A 286 -20.98 11.06 -0.08
C VAL A 286 -19.97 10.57 -1.12
N HIS A 287 -20.44 10.07 -2.26
CA HIS A 287 -19.58 9.68 -3.39
C HIS A 287 -18.87 10.90 -4.00
N ASN A 288 -19.59 11.98 -4.26
CA ASN A 288 -19.07 13.21 -4.86
C ASN A 288 -18.10 13.93 -3.92
N ILE A 289 -18.30 13.92 -2.61
CA ILE A 289 -17.34 14.42 -1.62
C ILE A 289 -16.03 13.62 -1.71
N ARG A 290 -16.10 12.28 -1.75
CA ARG A 290 -14.92 11.39 -1.92
C ARG A 290 -14.28 11.41 -3.30
N VAL A 291 -15.00 11.82 -4.35
CA VAL A 291 -14.48 11.91 -5.72
C VAL A 291 -13.94 13.31 -6.02
N SER A 292 -14.59 14.37 -5.56
CA SER A 292 -14.14 15.76 -5.72
C SER A 292 -12.84 16.03 -4.95
N SER A 293 -12.72 15.50 -3.72
CA SER A 293 -11.45 15.47 -2.97
C SER A 293 -10.33 14.70 -3.67
N ARG A 294 -10.65 13.76 -4.57
CA ARG A 294 -9.67 13.01 -5.40
C ARG A 294 -9.45 13.59 -6.81
N GLN A 295 -10.37 14.40 -7.35
CA GLN A 295 -10.27 15.00 -8.69
C GLN A 295 -9.71 16.42 -8.67
N THR A 296 -9.89 17.18 -7.59
CA THR A 296 -9.37 18.56 -7.46
C THR A 296 -7.83 18.61 -7.58
N THR A 297 -7.14 17.46 -7.41
CA THR A 297 -5.70 17.31 -7.60
C THR A 297 -5.24 17.18 -9.06
N GLN A 298 -6.14 16.97 -10.04
CA GLN A 298 -5.76 16.72 -11.45
C GLN A 298 -6.02 17.88 -12.42
N THR A 299 -6.84 18.89 -12.08
CA THR A 299 -7.30 19.92 -13.04
C THR A 299 -7.05 21.37 -12.62
N ARG A 300 -5.97 21.68 -11.88
CA ARG A 300 -5.51 23.07 -11.71
C ARG A 300 -4.28 23.41 -12.57
N LYS A 301 -4.45 23.35 -13.89
CA LYS A 301 -3.58 24.07 -14.83
C LYS A 301 -4.14 25.47 -15.08
N SER A 302 -3.42 26.48 -14.61
CA SER A 302 -3.34 27.86 -15.09
C SER A 302 -4.58 28.50 -15.76
N THR A 303 -5.33 29.30 -15.00
CA THR A 303 -5.75 30.66 -15.46
C THR A 303 -6.01 31.60 -14.28
N SER A 304 -5.72 32.88 -14.48
CA SER A 304 -5.90 33.98 -13.51
C SER A 304 -7.36 34.51 -13.52
N PRO A 305 -7.82 35.24 -12.48
CA PRO A 305 -9.23 35.61 -12.34
C PRO A 305 -9.58 36.96 -12.96
N SER A 306 -10.74 37.06 -13.62
CA SER A 306 -11.39 38.34 -13.98
C SER A 306 -12.92 38.26 -13.98
N VAL A 307 -13.52 39.02 -13.05
CA VAL A 307 -14.70 39.91 -13.15
C VAL A 307 -16.05 39.42 -13.73
N VAL A 308 -17.12 39.78 -13.00
CA VAL A 308 -18.59 39.73 -13.28
C VAL A 308 -19.01 40.50 -14.56
N THR A 309 -20.26 40.46 -15.09
CA THR A 309 -21.62 40.33 -14.49
C THR A 309 -22.58 39.52 -15.44
N PRO A 310 -23.93 39.66 -15.60
CA PRO A 310 -24.77 38.49 -15.97
C PRO A 310 -25.73 38.64 -17.19
N LEU A 311 -26.45 37.53 -17.50
CA LEU A 311 -27.72 37.42 -18.25
C LEU A 311 -27.80 37.85 -19.74
N THR A 312 -28.36 36.99 -20.58
CA THR A 312 -29.56 37.24 -21.44
C THR A 312 -30.05 35.91 -22.05
N VAL A 313 -31.36 35.75 -22.21
CA VAL A 313 -32.05 34.59 -22.81
C VAL A 313 -32.57 34.94 -24.20
N VAL A 314 -32.33 34.10 -25.22
CA VAL A 314 -33.13 34.04 -26.46
C VAL A 314 -33.14 32.58 -27.00
N PRO A 315 -34.31 32.00 -27.35
CA PRO A 315 -34.41 30.68 -28.00
C PRO A 315 -34.60 30.78 -29.53
N VAL A 316 -34.07 29.81 -30.30
CA VAL A 316 -34.42 29.59 -31.71
C VAL A 316 -34.40 28.09 -32.06
N GLU A 317 -35.45 27.64 -32.74
CA GLU A 317 -35.66 26.34 -33.39
C GLU A 317 -36.41 26.63 -34.72
N PRO A 318 -36.65 25.68 -35.64
CA PRO A 318 -35.82 24.60 -36.16
C PRO A 318 -35.51 24.82 -37.67
N SER A 319 -34.65 23.98 -38.27
CA SER A 319 -34.75 23.65 -39.70
C SER A 319 -34.10 22.29 -39.97
N GLY A 320 -34.70 21.48 -40.83
CA GLY A 320 -34.36 20.06 -40.98
C GLY A 320 -33.87 19.66 -42.37
N ALA A 321 -33.30 18.46 -42.45
CA ALA A 321 -33.34 17.57 -43.62
C ALA A 321 -32.74 16.20 -43.24
N GLN A 322 -33.47 15.12 -43.51
CA GLN A 322 -32.84 13.80 -43.73
C GLN A 322 -32.36 13.71 -45.17
N PRO A 323 -31.44 12.78 -45.47
CA PRO A 323 -31.86 11.73 -46.40
C PRO A 323 -31.51 10.31 -45.95
N SER A 324 -32.31 9.38 -46.48
CA SER A 324 -32.35 7.95 -46.20
C SER A 324 -31.32 7.11 -46.95
N GLY A 325 -30.88 5.99 -46.36
CA GLY A 325 -30.18 4.87 -47.01
C GLY A 325 -30.63 3.53 -46.43
N PRO A 326 -30.64 2.43 -47.20
CA PRO A 326 -31.43 1.24 -46.87
C PRO A 326 -30.76 0.29 -45.88
N VAL A 327 -31.56 -0.27 -44.95
CA VAL A 327 -31.15 -1.36 -44.05
C VAL A 327 -31.66 -2.69 -44.58
N LEU A 328 -30.74 -3.59 -44.93
CA LEU A 328 -31.05 -4.98 -45.27
C LEU A 328 -31.35 -5.77 -43.98
N GLN A 329 -32.62 -6.14 -43.77
CA GLN A 329 -33.00 -7.10 -42.72
C GLN A 329 -32.75 -8.54 -43.20
N LEU A 330 -31.77 -9.21 -42.58
CA LEU A 330 -31.57 -10.66 -42.71
C LEU A 330 -32.13 -11.35 -41.47
N SER A 331 -33.30 -11.98 -41.61
CA SER A 331 -33.91 -12.82 -40.59
C SER A 331 -33.17 -14.17 -40.50
N PHE A 332 -32.68 -14.52 -39.31
CA PHE A 332 -32.17 -15.86 -39.02
C PHE A 332 -32.98 -16.50 -37.89
N THR A 333 -33.53 -17.68 -38.17
CA THR A 333 -34.36 -18.48 -37.28
C THR A 333 -33.54 -19.03 -36.11
N GLN A 334 -34.01 -18.85 -34.87
CA GLN A 334 -33.38 -19.49 -33.71
C GLN A 334 -33.62 -21.01 -33.70
N PRO A 335 -32.59 -21.84 -33.45
CA PRO A 335 -32.80 -23.24 -33.08
C PRO A 335 -33.22 -23.35 -31.60
N THR A 336 -34.27 -24.12 -31.35
CA THR A 336 -34.78 -24.42 -30.00
C THR A 336 -33.81 -25.35 -29.26
N THR A 337 -33.38 -25.00 -28.03
CA THR A 337 -32.75 -25.96 -27.11
C THR A 337 -32.98 -25.59 -25.65
N ALA A 338 -33.57 -26.53 -24.91
CA ALA A 338 -33.63 -26.71 -23.44
C ALA A 338 -33.64 -25.49 -22.50
N SER A 339 -34.72 -25.36 -21.72
CA SER A 339 -34.88 -24.40 -20.63
C SER A 339 -33.96 -24.67 -19.44
N ILE A 340 -33.19 -23.65 -19.05
CA ILE A 340 -32.57 -23.51 -17.72
C ILE A 340 -33.48 -22.59 -16.88
N PRO A 341 -33.80 -22.89 -15.61
CA PRO A 341 -34.71 -22.07 -14.82
C PRO A 341 -34.20 -20.64 -14.54
N ASP A 342 -34.90 -19.66 -15.10
CA ASP A 342 -35.12 -18.28 -14.64
C ASP A 342 -34.00 -17.54 -13.88
N LEU A 343 -33.19 -16.77 -14.62
CA LEU A 343 -32.69 -15.49 -14.10
C LEU A 343 -33.83 -14.45 -14.11
N VAL A 344 -34.14 -13.86 -12.96
CA VAL A 344 -35.04 -12.70 -12.86
C VAL A 344 -34.47 -11.52 -13.68
N PRO A 345 -35.29 -10.81 -14.50
CA PRO A 345 -34.82 -9.69 -15.30
C PRO A 345 -34.12 -8.60 -14.47
N LYS A 346 -33.00 -8.07 -15.00
CA LYS A 346 -32.16 -7.07 -14.32
C LYS A 346 -32.93 -5.84 -13.82
N ALA A 347 -33.95 -5.41 -14.56
CA ALA A 347 -34.82 -4.29 -14.22
C ALA A 347 -35.66 -4.55 -12.96
N GLU A 348 -36.20 -5.77 -12.79
CA GLU A 348 -37.03 -6.14 -11.64
C GLU A 348 -36.22 -6.13 -10.34
N GLN A 349 -34.96 -6.60 -10.39
CA GLN A 349 -34.06 -6.51 -9.23
C GLN A 349 -33.61 -5.08 -8.90
N GLN A 350 -33.47 -4.21 -9.90
CA GLN A 350 -33.14 -2.79 -9.70
C GLN A 350 -34.29 -2.05 -9.02
N LEU A 351 -35.54 -2.31 -9.44
CA LEU A 351 -36.76 -1.80 -8.81
C LEU A 351 -36.91 -2.28 -7.35
N LEU A 352 -36.72 -3.58 -7.10
CA LEU A 352 -36.84 -4.15 -5.74
C LEU A 352 -35.77 -3.62 -4.77
N LEU A 353 -34.58 -3.26 -5.25
CA LEU A 353 -33.55 -2.62 -4.43
C LEU A 353 -33.75 -1.11 -4.25
N GLN A 354 -34.54 -0.45 -5.10
CA GLN A 354 -35.00 0.92 -4.89
C GLN A 354 -36.16 1.00 -3.89
N ALA A 355 -36.99 -0.03 -3.81
CA ALA A 355 -38.11 -0.15 -2.87
C ALA A 355 -37.70 -0.49 -1.41
N LEU A 356 -36.40 -0.55 -1.13
CA LEU A 356 -35.82 -0.64 0.21
C LEU A 356 -35.94 0.68 0.99
N ASP A 357 -36.04 0.59 2.32
CA ASP A 357 -35.84 1.76 3.19
C ASP A 357 -34.44 2.36 3.01
N GLU A 358 -34.30 3.68 3.22
CA GLU A 358 -33.03 4.38 3.04
C GLU A 358 -31.92 3.80 3.93
N ASN A 359 -32.24 3.43 5.17
CA ASN A 359 -31.26 2.90 6.12
C ASN A 359 -30.82 1.48 5.74
N GLU A 360 -31.76 0.64 5.30
CA GLU A 360 -31.47 -0.72 4.84
C GLU A 360 -30.64 -0.72 3.54
N ARG A 361 -30.96 0.19 2.61
CA ARG A 361 -30.18 0.41 1.37
C ARG A 361 -28.75 0.86 1.69
N ALA A 362 -28.59 1.82 2.60
CA ALA A 362 -27.28 2.30 3.03
C ALA A 362 -26.45 1.19 3.73
N ALA A 363 -27.07 0.41 4.63
CA ALA A 363 -26.42 -0.71 5.32
C ALA A 363 -26.01 -1.83 4.36
N TYR A 364 -26.83 -2.13 3.35
CA TYR A 364 -26.50 -3.09 2.29
C TYR A 364 -25.32 -2.60 1.44
N VAL A 365 -25.37 -1.37 0.92
CA VAL A 365 -24.28 -0.78 0.12
C VAL A 365 -22.98 -0.74 0.93
N GLY A 366 -23.04 -0.31 2.20
CA GLY A 366 -21.87 -0.31 3.10
C GLY A 366 -21.28 -1.71 3.32
N SER A 367 -22.13 -2.73 3.47
CA SER A 367 -21.68 -4.13 3.62
C SER A 367 -20.97 -4.65 2.37
N VAL A 368 -21.50 -4.34 1.17
CA VAL A 368 -20.87 -4.78 -0.09
C VAL A 368 -19.59 -3.99 -0.40
N LEU A 369 -19.56 -2.69 -0.10
CA LEU A 369 -18.32 -1.90 -0.19
C LEU A 369 -17.24 -2.44 0.77
N LYS A 370 -17.61 -2.85 1.99
CA LYS A 370 -16.70 -3.53 2.93
C LYS A 370 -16.18 -4.86 2.37
N LEU A 371 -17.05 -5.66 1.73
CA LEU A 371 -16.63 -6.90 1.06
C LEU A 371 -15.60 -6.62 -0.05
N LEU A 372 -15.89 -5.66 -0.93
CA LEU A 372 -15.01 -5.30 -2.04
C LEU A 372 -13.65 -4.76 -1.53
N HIS A 373 -13.67 -3.94 -0.47
CA HIS A 373 -12.47 -3.42 0.18
C HIS A 373 -11.62 -4.52 0.83
N MET A 374 -12.23 -5.52 1.48
CA MET A 374 -11.48 -6.67 2.01
C MET A 374 -10.82 -7.50 0.89
N ILE A 375 -11.48 -7.66 -0.26
CA ILE A 375 -10.91 -8.33 -1.43
C ILE A 375 -9.74 -7.50 -2.01
N GLU A 376 -9.92 -6.18 -2.15
CA GLU A 376 -8.87 -5.24 -2.58
C GLU A 376 -7.64 -5.30 -1.66
N CYS A 377 -7.83 -5.23 -0.34
CA CYS A 377 -6.75 -5.33 0.63
C CYS A 377 -6.05 -6.68 0.62
N LEU A 378 -6.79 -7.80 0.50
CA LEU A 378 -6.20 -9.14 0.47
C LEU A 378 -5.30 -9.30 -0.77
N VAL A 379 -5.81 -8.97 -1.96
CA VAL A 379 -5.03 -9.06 -3.21
C VAL A 379 -3.82 -8.13 -3.20
N LEU A 380 -3.93 -6.96 -2.56
CA LEU A 380 -2.81 -6.02 -2.45
C LEU A 380 -1.73 -6.49 -1.45
N ILE A 381 -2.12 -7.18 -0.37
CA ILE A 381 -1.17 -7.81 0.58
C ILE A 381 -0.34 -8.89 -0.12
N GLU A 382 -0.99 -9.82 -0.82
CA GLU A 382 -0.28 -10.93 -1.48
C GLU A 382 0.56 -10.43 -2.68
N PHE A 383 0.11 -9.38 -3.36
CA PHE A 383 0.95 -8.67 -4.33
C PHE A 383 2.19 -8.04 -3.67
N THR A 384 2.07 -7.46 -2.47
CA THR A 384 3.24 -6.92 -1.77
C THR A 384 4.21 -8.02 -1.31
N GLU A 385 3.70 -9.16 -0.85
CA GLU A 385 4.50 -10.33 -0.45
C GLU A 385 5.26 -10.95 -1.64
N LEU A 386 4.69 -10.90 -2.85
CA LEU A 386 5.39 -11.21 -4.11
C LEU A 386 6.45 -10.15 -4.51
N ILE A 387 6.10 -8.86 -4.51
CA ILE A 387 6.94 -7.84 -5.16
C ILE A 387 8.17 -7.45 -4.34
N ILE A 388 8.09 -7.48 -3.00
CA ILE A 388 9.20 -7.10 -2.11
C ILE A 388 10.43 -8.02 -2.29
N PRO A 389 10.34 -9.37 -2.17
CA PRO A 389 11.51 -10.24 -2.35
C PRO A 389 12.07 -10.17 -3.77
N PHE A 390 11.23 -9.94 -4.78
CA PHE A 390 11.69 -9.73 -6.16
C PHE A 390 12.53 -8.44 -6.28
N VAL A 391 12.01 -7.29 -5.85
CA VAL A 391 12.74 -6.01 -5.89
C VAL A 391 14.01 -6.06 -5.06
N TYR A 392 13.95 -6.65 -3.87
CA TYR A 392 15.10 -6.81 -2.99
C TYR A 392 16.18 -7.71 -3.64
N SER A 393 15.81 -8.77 -4.35
CA SER A 393 16.77 -9.63 -5.07
C SER A 393 17.49 -8.87 -6.18
N VAL A 394 16.78 -8.03 -6.95
CA VAL A 394 17.40 -7.18 -7.99
C VAL A 394 18.27 -6.08 -7.35
N TYR A 395 17.84 -5.49 -6.24
CA TYR A 395 18.64 -4.55 -5.46
C TYR A 395 19.94 -5.19 -4.94
N LEU A 396 19.87 -6.36 -4.29
CA LEU A 396 21.07 -7.06 -3.79
C LEU A 396 22.08 -7.35 -4.90
N TYR A 397 21.60 -7.81 -6.07
CA TYR A 397 22.45 -8.04 -7.23
C TYR A 397 23.12 -6.74 -7.71
N ALA A 398 22.36 -5.65 -7.82
CA ALA A 398 22.90 -4.35 -8.23
C ALA A 398 23.93 -3.81 -7.22
N THR A 399 23.63 -3.85 -5.92
CA THR A 399 24.51 -3.36 -4.86
C THR A 399 25.78 -4.19 -4.75
N PHE A 400 25.72 -5.52 -4.91
CA PHE A 400 26.89 -6.41 -4.90
C PHE A 400 27.93 -6.01 -5.98
N HIS A 401 27.47 -5.56 -7.14
CA HIS A 401 28.34 -5.05 -8.21
C HIS A 401 28.75 -3.57 -8.06
N LEU A 402 28.28 -2.86 -7.03
CA LEU A 402 28.69 -1.50 -6.70
C LEU A 402 29.76 -1.48 -5.59
N PRO A 403 30.64 -0.46 -5.53
CA PRO A 403 31.68 -0.37 -4.50
C PRO A 403 31.15 -0.34 -3.06
N ASN A 404 29.89 0.09 -2.86
CA ASN A 404 29.29 0.22 -1.54
C ASN A 404 29.00 -1.11 -0.84
N HIS A 405 28.97 -2.26 -1.53
CA HIS A 405 28.66 -3.56 -0.88
C HIS A 405 29.56 -3.87 0.33
N ALA A 406 30.81 -3.38 0.31
CA ALA A 406 31.79 -3.52 1.38
C ALA A 406 31.36 -2.88 2.72
N TYR A 407 30.35 -2.01 2.72
CA TYR A 407 29.79 -1.36 3.91
C TYR A 407 28.39 -1.87 4.29
N HIS A 408 27.88 -2.89 3.60
CA HIS A 408 26.64 -3.57 3.97
C HIS A 408 26.96 -4.84 4.74
N THR A 409 26.57 -4.88 6.02
CA THR A 409 26.68 -6.05 6.91
C THR A 409 26.20 -7.37 6.31
N GLN A 410 25.22 -7.32 5.40
CA GLN A 410 24.62 -8.48 4.74
C GLN A 410 25.32 -8.91 3.44
N LEU A 411 26.22 -8.10 2.88
CA LEU A 411 26.86 -8.33 1.57
C LEU A 411 28.39 -8.39 1.63
N ARG A 412 29.01 -7.69 2.58
CA ARG A 412 30.45 -7.44 2.68
C ARG A 412 31.32 -8.69 2.55
N ASP A 413 30.93 -9.78 3.20
CA ASP A 413 31.72 -11.01 3.29
C ASP A 413 31.15 -12.16 2.42
N LEU A 414 30.18 -11.88 1.52
CA LEU A 414 29.57 -12.90 0.66
C LEU A 414 30.39 -13.16 -0.61
N THR A 415 30.58 -14.44 -0.95
CA THR A 415 31.10 -14.85 -2.25
C THR A 415 30.03 -14.78 -3.36
N GLU A 416 30.46 -14.80 -4.63
CA GLU A 416 29.54 -14.88 -5.78
C GLU A 416 28.57 -16.08 -5.71
N ASP A 417 29.02 -17.23 -5.19
CA ASP A 417 28.15 -18.40 -5.04
C ASP A 417 27.13 -18.23 -3.92
N GLU A 418 27.50 -17.54 -2.84
CA GLU A 418 26.59 -17.27 -1.74
C GLU A 418 25.54 -16.23 -2.14
N ILE A 419 25.91 -15.12 -2.80
CA ILE A 419 24.92 -14.15 -3.28
C ILE A 419 23.98 -14.78 -4.32
N ARG A 420 24.48 -15.65 -5.22
CA ARG A 420 23.64 -16.46 -6.13
C ARG A 420 22.66 -17.36 -5.38
N ARG A 421 23.09 -17.99 -4.27
CA ARG A 421 22.21 -18.82 -3.41
C ARG A 421 21.17 -17.99 -2.66
N VAL A 422 21.54 -16.84 -2.11
CA VAL A 422 20.61 -15.93 -1.40
C VAL A 422 19.53 -15.41 -2.36
N ILE A 423 19.95 -14.92 -3.54
CA ILE A 423 19.02 -14.49 -4.59
C ILE A 423 18.14 -15.67 -5.05
N GLY A 424 18.72 -16.85 -5.27
CA GLY A 424 17.97 -18.05 -5.65
C GLY A 424 16.88 -18.42 -4.63
N ASN A 425 17.21 -18.42 -3.34
CA ASN A 425 16.25 -18.68 -2.27
C ASN A 425 15.12 -17.63 -2.21
N ASN A 426 15.46 -16.35 -2.37
CA ASN A 426 14.47 -15.25 -2.40
C ASN A 426 13.55 -15.35 -3.63
N LEU A 427 14.08 -15.77 -4.79
CA LEU A 427 13.29 -16.00 -6.01
C LEU A 427 12.41 -17.26 -5.92
N VAL A 428 12.84 -18.31 -5.22
CA VAL A 428 11.98 -19.46 -4.89
C VAL A 428 10.81 -19.01 -4.02
N TYR A 429 11.07 -18.23 -2.96
CA TYR A 429 10.00 -17.65 -2.14
C TYR A 429 9.05 -16.77 -2.97
N ALA A 430 9.57 -15.85 -3.79
CA ALA A 430 8.75 -15.04 -4.70
C ALA A 430 7.94 -15.88 -5.70
N THR A 431 8.44 -17.04 -6.13
CA THR A 431 7.72 -17.96 -7.02
C THR A 431 6.58 -18.68 -6.29
N LEU A 432 6.77 -19.03 -5.02
CA LEU A 432 5.71 -19.57 -4.17
C LEU A 432 4.61 -18.52 -3.90
N GLU A 433 4.98 -17.25 -3.70
CA GLU A 433 4.02 -16.15 -3.56
C GLU A 433 3.32 -15.75 -4.87
N LEU A 434 3.97 -15.95 -6.02
CA LEU A 434 3.29 -15.85 -7.31
C LEU A 434 2.22 -16.94 -7.44
N LEU A 435 2.50 -18.15 -6.96
CA LEU A 435 1.55 -19.27 -7.00
C LEU A 435 0.39 -19.08 -6.02
N SER A 436 0.63 -18.62 -4.78
CA SER A 436 -0.44 -18.28 -3.81
C SER A 436 -1.36 -17.20 -4.38
N LEU A 437 -0.79 -16.11 -4.91
CA LEU A 437 -1.53 -15.02 -5.54
C LEU A 437 -2.35 -15.50 -6.76
N VAL A 438 -1.81 -16.37 -7.61
CA VAL A 438 -2.56 -16.94 -8.76
C VAL A 438 -3.71 -17.83 -8.27
N ILE A 439 -3.50 -18.68 -7.26
CA ILE A 439 -4.55 -19.51 -6.65
C ILE A 439 -5.65 -18.62 -6.05
N LEU A 440 -5.29 -17.55 -5.34
CA LEU A 440 -6.21 -16.57 -4.80
C LEU A 440 -7.03 -15.90 -5.91
N GLN A 441 -6.39 -15.44 -6.99
CA GLN A 441 -7.08 -14.84 -8.14
C GLN A 441 -8.07 -15.81 -8.80
N ILE A 442 -7.69 -17.08 -8.96
CA ILE A 442 -8.58 -18.14 -9.48
C ILE A 442 -9.77 -18.37 -8.52
N HIS A 443 -9.54 -18.44 -7.22
CA HIS A 443 -10.60 -18.60 -6.23
C HIS A 443 -11.60 -17.42 -6.25
N LEU A 444 -11.08 -16.18 -6.26
CA LEU A 444 -11.89 -14.96 -6.35
C LEU A 444 -12.67 -14.90 -7.67
N TYR A 445 -12.05 -15.27 -8.80
CA TYR A 445 -12.74 -15.32 -10.09
C TYR A 445 -13.85 -16.39 -10.11
N ARG A 446 -13.60 -17.60 -9.62
CA ARG A 446 -14.61 -18.68 -9.56
C ARG A 446 -15.77 -18.37 -8.62
N LYS A 447 -15.55 -17.57 -7.58
CA LYS A 447 -16.55 -17.25 -6.56
C LYS A 447 -17.34 -15.97 -6.84
N PHE A 448 -16.66 -14.94 -7.35
CA PHE A 448 -17.24 -13.61 -7.55
C PHE A 448 -17.38 -13.21 -9.02
N HIS A 449 -16.78 -13.94 -9.97
CA HIS A 449 -16.66 -13.57 -11.39
C HIS A 449 -16.01 -12.20 -11.62
N ILE A 450 -15.13 -11.77 -10.70
CA ILE A 450 -14.36 -10.53 -10.81
C ILE A 450 -12.89 -10.89 -11.03
N SER A 451 -12.25 -10.29 -12.05
CA SER A 451 -10.82 -10.47 -12.28
C SER A 451 -9.99 -9.66 -11.30
N ALA A 452 -9.51 -10.31 -10.23
CA ALA A 452 -8.67 -9.70 -9.22
C ALA A 452 -7.38 -9.06 -9.78
N ALA A 453 -6.80 -9.59 -10.87
CA ALA A 453 -5.68 -8.94 -11.57
C ALA A 453 -6.04 -7.55 -12.12
N HIS A 454 -7.21 -7.40 -12.76
CA HIS A 454 -7.68 -6.11 -13.26
C HIS A 454 -8.06 -5.16 -12.12
N GLN A 455 -8.52 -5.68 -10.98
CA GLN A 455 -8.72 -4.89 -9.76
C GLN A 455 -7.40 -4.34 -9.23
N LEU A 456 -6.37 -5.20 -9.10
CA LEU A 456 -5.04 -4.83 -8.64
C LEU A 456 -4.41 -3.77 -9.56
N ALA A 457 -4.36 -3.99 -10.87
CA ALA A 457 -3.81 -3.00 -11.81
C ALA A 457 -4.60 -1.67 -11.80
N TYR A 458 -5.93 -1.71 -11.64
CA TYR A 458 -6.73 -0.49 -11.46
C TYR A 458 -6.36 0.29 -10.19
N VAL A 459 -6.08 -0.41 -9.08
CA VAL A 459 -5.63 0.20 -7.83
C VAL A 459 -4.21 0.74 -7.95
N LEU A 460 -3.29 -0.02 -8.55
CA LEU A 460 -1.92 0.41 -8.80
C LEU A 460 -1.87 1.63 -9.73
N GLU A 461 -2.65 1.69 -10.82
CA GLU A 461 -2.76 2.89 -11.67
C GLU A 461 -3.38 4.08 -10.90
N ARG A 462 -4.47 3.87 -10.16
CA ARG A 462 -5.27 4.98 -9.58
C ARG A 462 -4.74 5.51 -8.25
N GLN A 463 -4.04 4.69 -7.48
CA GLN A 463 -3.42 5.04 -6.21
C GLN A 463 -1.88 5.07 -6.30
N TRP A 464 -1.32 5.17 -7.52
CA TRP A 464 0.11 5.02 -7.79
C TRP A 464 0.99 5.86 -6.86
N ILE A 465 0.61 7.13 -6.58
CA ILE A 465 1.34 8.02 -5.67
C ILE A 465 1.44 7.39 -4.27
N SER A 466 0.31 6.97 -3.66
CA SER A 466 0.31 6.36 -2.32
C SER A 466 1.11 5.06 -2.28
N VAL A 467 1.08 4.28 -3.36
CA VAL A 467 1.83 3.02 -3.48
C VAL A 467 3.35 3.30 -3.59
N GLN A 468 3.76 4.24 -4.46
CA GLN A 468 5.18 4.61 -4.61
C GLN A 468 5.75 5.21 -3.33
N LEU A 469 5.06 6.19 -2.72
CA LEU A 469 5.54 6.82 -1.49
C LEU A 469 5.77 5.81 -0.36
N LYS A 470 4.96 4.75 -0.29
CA LYS A 470 5.15 3.64 0.64
C LYS A 470 6.33 2.77 0.25
N LEU A 471 6.33 2.21 -0.96
CA LEU A 471 7.39 1.31 -1.45
C LEU A 471 8.77 1.96 -1.32
N CYS A 472 8.93 3.16 -1.87
CA CYS A 472 10.19 3.89 -1.87
C CYS A 472 10.73 4.14 -0.45
N SER A 473 9.88 4.64 0.46
CA SER A 473 10.32 4.96 1.82
C SER A 473 10.60 3.73 2.65
N TRP A 474 9.83 2.66 2.49
CA TRP A 474 10.13 1.38 3.12
C TRP A 474 11.48 0.83 2.65
N PHE A 475 11.73 0.78 1.33
CA PHE A 475 13.02 0.28 0.83
C PHE A 475 14.22 1.11 1.30
N ILE A 476 14.15 2.46 1.27
CA ILE A 476 15.21 3.30 1.83
C ILE A 476 15.43 2.94 3.30
N PHE A 477 14.36 2.89 4.10
CA PHE A 477 14.45 2.64 5.53
C PHE A 477 15.11 1.28 5.83
N ILE A 478 14.74 0.23 5.11
CA ILE A 478 15.33 -1.12 5.21
C ILE A 478 16.82 -1.10 4.89
N ILE A 479 17.16 -0.52 3.73
CA ILE A 479 18.52 -0.54 3.19
C ILE A 479 19.48 0.15 4.15
N GLN A 480 19.09 1.29 4.71
CA GLN A 480 19.94 2.07 5.61
C GLN A 480 20.25 1.31 6.92
N PHE A 481 19.38 0.41 7.42
CA PHE A 481 19.73 -0.44 8.58
C PHE A 481 20.83 -1.46 8.30
N SER A 482 21.06 -1.83 7.04
CA SER A 482 22.10 -2.81 6.70
C SER A 482 23.51 -2.19 6.57
N VAL A 483 23.61 -0.86 6.56
CA VAL A 483 24.85 -0.11 6.29
C VAL A 483 25.60 0.22 7.59
N ASP A 484 26.91 -0.10 7.62
CA ASP A 484 27.81 0.07 8.77
C ASP A 484 27.76 1.49 9.37
N HIS A 485 27.67 2.53 8.52
CA HIS A 485 27.63 3.94 8.91
C HIS A 485 26.41 4.34 9.77
N PHE A 486 25.31 3.59 9.70
CA PHE A 486 24.16 3.77 10.61
C PHE A 486 24.33 3.02 11.93
N GLY A 487 25.53 2.50 12.23
CA GLY A 487 25.87 1.78 13.45
C GLY A 487 25.23 0.40 13.52
N ALA A 488 25.26 -0.33 12.39
CA ALA A 488 24.65 -1.64 12.21
C ALA A 488 25.39 -2.80 12.93
N ASP A 489 25.76 -2.65 14.21
CA ASP A 489 26.34 -3.72 15.02
C ASP A 489 25.27 -4.48 15.81
N TYR A 490 24.70 -5.50 15.18
CA TYR A 490 23.73 -6.41 15.80
C TYR A 490 24.29 -7.29 16.92
N SER A 491 25.61 -7.22 17.23
CA SER A 491 26.18 -7.86 18.43
C SER A 491 26.10 -6.99 19.68
N PHE A 492 25.67 -5.71 19.55
CA PHE A 492 25.62 -4.71 20.63
C PHE A 492 26.97 -4.48 21.32
N ARG A 493 28.10 -4.77 20.64
CA ARG A 493 29.45 -4.64 21.23
C ARG A 493 30.03 -3.24 21.05
N PHE A 494 29.71 -2.57 19.95
CA PHE A 494 30.10 -1.20 19.61
C PHE A 494 31.58 -0.91 19.88
N ASN A 495 32.46 -1.78 19.36
CA ASN A 495 33.89 -1.80 19.71
C ASN A 495 34.61 -0.47 19.41
N TRP A 496 34.15 0.28 18.41
CA TRP A 496 34.68 1.61 18.06
C TRP A 496 34.41 2.68 19.13
N LEU A 497 33.39 2.51 19.98
CA LEU A 497 33.13 3.39 21.13
C LEU A 497 34.02 3.09 22.33
N LYS A 498 34.54 1.86 22.43
CA LYS A 498 35.43 1.42 23.53
C LYS A 498 36.88 1.82 23.29
N ASN A 499 37.29 1.77 22.02
CA ASN A 499 38.61 2.19 21.56
C ASN A 499 38.44 3.30 20.51
N PRO A 500 38.11 4.55 20.92
CA PRO A 500 37.97 5.64 19.97
C PRO A 500 39.30 5.87 19.26
N SER A 501 39.28 5.80 17.91
CA SER A 501 40.39 6.28 17.09
C SER A 501 40.73 7.72 17.49
N PRO A 502 42.02 8.08 17.65
CA PRO A 502 42.38 9.45 17.97
C PRO A 502 41.83 10.40 16.89
N PRO A 503 41.31 11.58 17.26
CA PRO A 503 40.87 12.57 16.28
C PRO A 503 42.06 13.03 15.46
N ALA A 504 41.97 12.84 14.14
CA ALA A 504 42.93 13.33 13.14
C ALA A 504 42.54 14.73 12.65
#